data_AF-A0A9X8VDR2-F1
#
_entry.id   AF-A0A9X8VDR2-F1
#
_cell.length_a   1.000
_cell.length_b   1.000
_cell.length_c   1.000
_cell.angle_alpha   90.00
_cell.angle_beta   90.00
_cell.angle_gamma   90.00
#
_symmetry.space_group_name_H-M   'P 1'
#
loop_
_entity.id
_entity.type
_entity.pdbx_description
1 polymer ?
#
loop_
_entity_poly.entity_id
_entity_poly.type
_entity_poly.pdbx_seq_one_letter_code
_entity_poly.pdbx_strand_id
1 'polypeptide(L)'
;WPAISQGLIALTGFMKSAGSLGVFVYGFFEKFLIPTGLHHFIWSPFQLTSIGGSIVQDGQTVSGSQAIFLAYMRDPSISPLMNEALRFSQQGMVTIFGLSGAALAFYHTAKPEKKMLAKAILIPAITTSILVGITEPIEFTFLFIS
;
A
#
# COMPACT_ATOMS: atom_id res chain seq x y z
N TRP A 1 8.94 -8.01 23.92
CA TRP A 1 8.31 -8.40 22.64
C TRP A 1 6.80 -8.69 22.75
N PRO A 2 6.28 -9.46 23.74
CA PRO A 2 4.85 -9.80 23.80
C PRO A 2 3.89 -8.61 23.76
N ALA A 3 4.21 -7.51 24.46
CA ALA A 3 3.41 -6.28 24.42
C ALA A 3 3.32 -5.66 23.01
N ILE A 4 4.40 -5.71 22.22
CA ILE A 4 4.42 -5.19 20.85
C ILE A 4 3.55 -6.07 19.94
N SER A 5 3.65 -7.39 20.09
CA SER A 5 2.79 -8.33 19.36
C SER A 5 1.31 -8.11 19.68
N GLN A 6 0.97 -7.92 20.96
CA GLN A 6 -0.40 -7.61 21.36
C GLN A 6 -0.88 -6.27 20.78
N GLY A 7 0.00 -5.26 20.72
CA GLY A 7 -0.27 -3.98 20.09
C GLY A 7 -0.56 -4.12 18.59
N LEU A 8 0.23 -4.92 17.86
CA LEU A 8 0.00 -5.20 16.44
C LEU A 8 -1.31 -5.94 16.20
N ILE A 9 -1.65 -6.92 17.04
CA ILE A 9 -2.93 -7.64 16.97
C ILE A 9 -4.10 -6.69 17.21
N ALA A 10 -4.02 -5.83 18.23
CA ALA A 10 -5.05 -4.84 18.51
C ALA A 10 -5.21 -3.83 17.36
N LEU A 11 -4.08 -3.35 16.80
CA LEU A 11 -4.08 -2.37 15.72
C LEU A 11 -4.67 -2.95 14.42
N THR A 12 -4.22 -4.14 14.01
CA THR A 12 -4.74 -4.82 12.80
C THR A 12 -6.20 -5.24 12.98
N GLY A 13 -6.59 -5.66 14.19
CA GLY A 13 -7.99 -5.92 14.54
C GLY A 13 -8.86 -4.68 14.41
N PHE A 14 -8.41 -3.53 14.95
CA PHE A 14 -9.10 -2.25 14.81
C PHE A 14 -9.25 -1.83 13.34
N MET A 15 -8.17 -1.89 12.56
CA MET A 15 -8.21 -1.58 11.13
C MET A 15 -9.27 -2.43 10.41
N LYS A 16 -9.35 -3.73 10.74
CA LYS A 16 -10.32 -4.65 10.15
C LYS A 16 -11.78 -4.33 10.53
N SER A 17 -12.06 -3.89 11.76
CA SER A 17 -13.44 -3.65 12.21
C SER A 17 -13.95 -2.23 11.95
N ALA A 18 -13.08 -1.23 11.78
CA ALA A 18 -13.46 0.19 11.77
C ALA A 18 -13.93 0.74 10.40
N GLY A 19 -14.22 -0.13 9.42
CA GLY A 19 -14.69 0.30 8.10
C GLY A 19 -13.71 1.25 7.39
N SER A 20 -14.21 2.37 6.88
CA SER A 20 -13.42 3.39 6.17
C SER A 20 -12.35 4.05 7.04
N LEU A 21 -12.61 4.25 8.34
CA LEU A 21 -11.59 4.72 9.29
C LEU A 21 -10.44 3.71 9.42
N GLY A 22 -10.76 2.42 9.38
CA GLY A 22 -9.76 1.36 9.39
C GLY A 22 -8.85 1.40 8.17
N VAL A 23 -9.40 1.66 6.98
CA VAL A 23 -8.63 1.84 5.74
C VAL A 23 -7.73 3.08 5.82
N PHE A 24 -8.23 4.18 6.39
CA PHE A 24 -7.41 5.37 6.61
C PHE A 24 -6.22 5.09 7.55
N VAL A 25 -6.46 4.45 8.69
CA VAL A 25 -5.41 4.13 9.67
C VAL A 25 -4.39 3.15 9.08
N TYR A 26 -4.85 2.17 8.30
CA TYR A 26 -3.98 1.29 7.50
C TYR A 26 -3.05 2.11 6.60
N GLY A 27 -3.60 2.98 5.75
CA GLY A 27 -2.80 3.77 4.80
C GLY A 27 -1.86 4.75 5.50
N PHE A 28 -2.30 5.36 6.61
CA PHE A 28 -1.46 6.23 7.42
C PHE A 28 -0.22 5.49 7.94
N PHE A 29 -0.39 4.34 8.62
CA PHE A 29 0.74 3.60 9.19
C PHE A 29 1.63 2.96 8.12
N GLU A 30 1.04 2.53 7.00
CA GLU A 30 1.79 2.05 5.86
C GLU A 30 2.75 3.11 5.30
N LYS A 31 2.35 4.39 5.28
CA LYS A 31 3.24 5.50 4.89
C LYS A 31 4.15 6.00 6.00
N PHE A 32 3.65 6.12 7.23
CA PHE A 32 4.39 6.61 8.38
C PHE A 32 5.60 5.71 8.72
N LEU A 33 5.49 4.40 8.50
CA LEU A 33 6.51 3.43 8.87
C LEU A 33 7.51 3.11 7.75
N ILE A 34 7.35 3.65 6.55
CA ILE A 34 8.29 3.47 5.42
C ILE A 34 9.75 3.74 5.82
N PRO A 35 10.10 4.83 6.53
CA PRO A 35 11.49 5.17 6.84
C PRO A 35 12.21 4.13 7.70
N THR A 36 11.43 3.32 8.42
CA THR A 36 11.92 2.30 9.35
C THR A 36 11.83 0.89 8.77
N GLY A 37 11.22 0.72 7.60
CA GLY A 37 10.86 -0.60 7.05
C GLY A 37 9.72 -1.31 7.80
N LEU A 38 9.20 -0.77 8.89
CA LEU A 38 8.17 -1.43 9.71
C LEU A 38 6.79 -1.47 9.03
N HIS A 39 6.59 -0.77 7.91
CA HIS A 39 5.36 -0.80 7.13
C HIS A 39 4.99 -2.20 6.63
N HIS A 40 5.98 -3.11 6.48
CA HIS A 40 5.75 -4.53 6.20
C HIS A 40 4.88 -5.22 7.25
N PHE A 41 4.94 -4.82 8.52
CA PHE A 41 4.09 -5.36 9.58
C PHE A 41 2.63 -4.88 9.48
N ILE A 42 2.37 -3.83 8.70
CA ILE A 42 1.03 -3.31 8.48
C ILE A 42 0.38 -4.02 7.30
N TRP A 43 1.04 -4.11 6.15
CA TRP A 43 0.43 -4.65 4.94
C TRP A 43 0.46 -6.18 4.86
N SER A 44 1.54 -6.83 5.32
CA SER A 44 1.72 -8.28 5.14
C SER A 44 0.66 -9.15 5.80
N PRO A 45 0.13 -8.83 7.01
CA PRO A 45 -0.93 -9.63 7.59
C PRO A 45 -2.22 -9.59 6.76
N PHE A 46 -2.55 -8.46 6.13
CA PHE A 46 -3.70 -8.35 5.25
C PHE A 46 -3.48 -9.09 3.93
N GLN A 47 -2.29 -9.00 3.34
CA GLN A 47 -2.02 -9.66 2.07
C GLN A 47 -1.88 -11.18 2.18
N LEU A 48 -1.27 -11.67 3.25
CA LEU A 48 -0.77 -13.06 3.34
C LEU A 48 -1.55 -13.94 4.32
N THR A 49 -2.46 -13.39 5.12
CA THR A 49 -3.16 -14.14 6.19
C THR A 49 -4.66 -13.89 6.18
N SER A 50 -5.41 -14.67 6.96
CA SER A 50 -6.87 -14.55 7.12
C SER A 50 -7.33 -13.21 7.70
N ILE A 51 -6.42 -12.36 8.20
CA ILE A 51 -6.74 -10.98 8.57
C ILE A 51 -7.32 -10.23 7.37
N GLY A 52 -6.74 -10.36 6.17
CA GLY A 52 -7.27 -9.76 4.94
C GLY A 52 -8.46 -10.47 4.31
N GLY A 53 -8.99 -11.51 4.96
CA GLY A 53 -10.14 -12.27 4.50
C GLY A 53 -9.80 -13.71 4.13
N SER A 54 -10.85 -14.52 4.01
CA SER A 54 -10.77 -15.91 3.58
C SER A 54 -12.00 -16.26 2.73
N ILE A 55 -11.80 -17.03 1.66
CA ILE A 55 -12.85 -17.59 0.82
C ILE A 55 -12.67 -19.11 0.71
N VAL A 56 -13.73 -19.80 0.31
CA VAL A 56 -13.65 -21.22 -0.09
C VAL A 56 -13.76 -21.29 -1.60
N GLN A 57 -12.72 -21.81 -2.25
CA GLN A 57 -12.68 -22.05 -3.70
C GLN A 57 -12.33 -23.53 -3.90
N ASP A 58 -13.16 -24.26 -4.66
CA ASP A 58 -12.94 -25.69 -4.95
C ASP A 58 -12.71 -26.57 -3.70
N GLY A 59 -13.42 -26.26 -2.61
CA GLY A 59 -13.29 -26.96 -1.33
C GLY A 59 -12.03 -26.64 -0.53
N GLN A 60 -11.19 -25.71 -1.01
CA GLN A 60 -9.98 -25.25 -0.32
C GLN A 60 -10.17 -23.84 0.24
N THR A 61 -9.64 -23.59 1.44
CA THR A 61 -9.63 -22.25 2.03
C THR A 61 -8.48 -21.42 1.44
N VAL A 62 -8.81 -20.31 0.81
CA VAL A 62 -7.85 -19.31 0.30
C VAL A 62 -7.89 -18.10 1.23
N SER A 63 -6.75 -17.69 1.77
CA SER A 63 -6.68 -16.60 2.76
C SER A 63 -5.67 -15.54 2.36
N GLY A 64 -5.95 -14.30 2.73
CA GLY A 64 -5.14 -13.14 2.37
C GLY A 64 -5.59 -12.50 1.06
N SER A 65 -5.58 -11.17 1.03
CA SER A 65 -6.11 -10.41 -0.10
C SER A 65 -5.36 -10.70 -1.41
N GLN A 66 -4.06 -11.02 -1.35
CA GLN A 66 -3.28 -11.38 -2.53
C GLN A 66 -3.75 -12.71 -3.13
N ALA A 67 -3.93 -13.73 -2.31
CA ALA A 67 -4.38 -15.05 -2.78
C ALA A 67 -5.84 -14.99 -3.27
N ILE A 68 -6.69 -14.21 -2.60
CA ILE A 68 -8.08 -13.95 -3.02
C ILE A 68 -8.13 -13.23 -4.38
N PHE A 69 -7.28 -12.22 -4.59
CA PHE A 69 -7.18 -11.54 -5.89
C PHE A 69 -6.78 -12.52 -7.01
N LEU A 70 -5.77 -13.37 -6.75
CA LEU A 70 -5.34 -14.38 -7.73
C LEU A 70 -6.41 -15.44 -8.01
N ALA A 71 -7.19 -15.83 -7.00
CA ALA A 71 -8.34 -16.71 -7.19
C ALA A 71 -9.40 -16.07 -8.08
N TYR A 72 -9.68 -14.78 -7.88
CA TYR A 72 -10.62 -14.03 -8.71
C TYR A 72 -10.16 -13.91 -10.18
N MET A 73 -8.85 -13.72 -10.42
CA MET A 73 -8.32 -13.69 -11.79
C MET A 73 -8.51 -15.04 -12.53
N ARG A 74 -8.68 -16.14 -11.80
CA ARG A 74 -8.92 -17.48 -12.35
C ARG A 74 -10.40 -17.78 -12.52
N ASP A 75 -11.24 -17.27 -11.62
CA ASP A 75 -12.68 -17.45 -11.62
C ASP A 75 -13.39 -16.11 -11.30
N PRO A 76 -13.86 -15.38 -12.32
CA PRO A 76 -14.54 -14.10 -12.12
C PRO A 76 -15.88 -14.20 -11.38
N SER A 77 -16.45 -15.40 -11.20
CA SER A 77 -17.76 -15.57 -10.55
C SER A 77 -17.75 -15.19 -9.06
N ILE A 78 -16.58 -15.13 -8.42
CA ILE A 78 -16.41 -14.77 -7.00
C ILE A 78 -16.32 -13.25 -6.75
N SER A 79 -16.64 -12.41 -7.75
CA SER A 79 -16.54 -10.94 -7.71
C SER A 79 -17.14 -10.22 -6.49
N PRO A 80 -18.33 -10.59 -5.96
CA PRO A 80 -18.92 -9.89 -4.82
C PRO A 80 -18.10 -10.03 -3.52
N LEU A 81 -17.39 -11.15 -3.35
CA LEU A 81 -16.56 -11.46 -2.19
C LEU A 81 -15.20 -10.74 -2.23
N MET A 82 -14.82 -10.24 -3.40
CA MET A 82 -13.57 -9.51 -3.63
C MET A 82 -13.56 -8.14 -2.94
N ASN A 83 -14.72 -7.48 -2.84
CA ASN A 83 -14.79 -6.07 -2.47
C ASN A 83 -14.40 -5.82 -1.00
N GLU A 84 -14.81 -6.70 -0.08
CA GLU A 84 -14.40 -6.58 1.33
C GLU A 84 -12.94 -6.96 1.57
N ALA A 85 -12.46 -8.04 0.93
CA ALA A 85 -11.10 -8.53 1.12
C ALA A 85 -10.05 -7.58 0.51
N LEU A 86 -10.34 -6.97 -0.64
CA LEU A 86 -9.38 -6.15 -1.38
C LEU A 86 -9.38 -4.67 -0.98
N ARG A 87 -10.22 -4.23 -0.04
CA ARG A 87 -10.27 -2.81 0.37
C ARG A 87 -8.95 -2.30 0.96
N PHE A 88 -8.15 -3.18 1.57
CA PHE A 88 -6.80 -2.87 2.08
C PHE A 88 -5.69 -3.06 1.03
N SER A 89 -6.04 -3.48 -0.19
CA SER A 89 -5.08 -3.75 -1.28
C SER A 89 -5.19 -2.76 -2.43
N GLN A 90 -5.84 -1.61 -2.19
CA GLN A 90 -5.98 -0.52 -3.17
C GLN A 90 -4.77 0.44 -3.20
N GLN A 91 -3.70 0.14 -2.45
CA GLN A 91 -2.49 0.97 -2.35
C GLN A 91 -1.87 1.28 -3.73
N GLY A 92 -1.97 0.35 -4.68
CA GLY A 92 -1.44 0.52 -6.04
C GLY A 92 -1.90 1.79 -6.74
N MET A 93 -3.13 2.27 -6.46
CA MET A 93 -3.63 3.51 -7.07
C MET A 93 -2.88 4.75 -6.55
N VAL A 94 -2.57 4.80 -5.26
CA VAL A 94 -1.81 5.90 -4.65
C VAL A 94 -0.36 5.89 -5.12
N THR A 95 0.23 4.70 -5.20
CA THR A 95 1.58 4.47 -5.69
C THR A 95 1.77 4.93 -7.14
N ILE A 96 0.79 4.69 -8.01
CA ILE A 96 0.85 5.08 -9.42
C ILE A 96 0.47 6.55 -9.58
N PHE A 97 -0.72 6.94 -9.14
CA PHE A 97 -1.28 8.26 -9.45
C PHE A 97 -0.90 9.34 -8.42
N GLY A 98 -0.92 9.00 -7.13
CA GLY A 98 -0.61 9.95 -6.06
C GLY A 98 0.82 10.46 -6.14
N LEU A 99 1.79 9.55 -6.28
CA LEU A 99 3.21 9.90 -6.36
C LEU A 99 3.58 10.56 -7.69
N SER A 100 2.92 10.21 -8.78
CA SER A 100 3.04 10.94 -10.05
C SER A 100 2.58 12.39 -9.92
N GLY A 101 1.48 12.62 -9.19
CA GLY A 101 1.01 13.98 -8.86
C GLY A 101 2.01 14.75 -8.00
N ALA A 102 2.57 14.12 -6.96
CA ALA A 102 3.59 14.71 -6.10
C ALA A 102 4.86 15.10 -6.90
N ALA A 103 5.33 14.21 -7.78
CA ALA A 103 6.46 14.49 -8.66
C ALA A 103 6.19 15.66 -9.60
N LEU A 104 5.00 15.72 -10.19
CA LEU A 104 4.61 16.82 -11.06
C LEU A 104 4.60 18.15 -10.31
N ALA A 105 4.10 18.15 -9.05
CA ALA A 105 4.12 19.31 -8.18
C ALA A 105 5.56 19.75 -7.86
N PHE A 106 6.44 18.82 -7.46
CA PHE A 106 7.86 19.12 -7.20
C PHE A 106 8.56 19.69 -8.44
N TYR A 107 8.30 19.15 -9.62
CA TYR A 107 8.86 19.69 -10.86
C TYR A 107 8.34 21.11 -11.16
N HIS A 108 7.05 21.37 -10.92
CA HIS A 108 6.46 22.69 -11.14
C HIS A 108 7.04 23.74 -10.19
N THR A 109 7.19 23.40 -8.90
CA THR A 109 7.69 24.31 -7.87
C THR A 109 9.22 24.43 -7.81
N ALA A 110 9.96 23.54 -8.49
CA ALA A 110 11.42 23.63 -8.57
C ALA A 110 11.88 24.98 -9.17
N LYS A 111 12.92 25.55 -8.57
CA LYS A 111 13.57 26.77 -9.08
C LYS A 111 13.99 26.59 -10.54
N PRO A 112 13.88 27.61 -11.41
CA PRO A 112 14.17 27.50 -12.83
C PRO A 112 15.53 26.83 -13.14
N GLU A 113 16.57 27.22 -12.41
CA GLU A 113 17.94 26.70 -12.54
C GLU A 113 18.11 25.25 -12.05
N LYS A 114 17.13 24.70 -11.31
CA LYS A 114 17.13 23.31 -10.81
C LYS A 114 16.14 22.40 -11.53
N LYS A 115 15.32 22.91 -12.46
CA LYS A 115 14.30 22.11 -13.17
C LYS A 115 14.89 20.93 -13.96
N MET A 116 16.10 21.10 -14.54
CA MET A 116 16.79 20.00 -15.23
C MET A 116 17.16 18.87 -14.27
N LEU A 117 17.72 19.22 -13.10
CA LEU A 117 18.07 18.26 -12.06
C LEU A 117 16.82 17.59 -11.47
N ALA A 118 15.76 18.37 -11.21
CA ALA A 118 14.48 17.84 -10.73
C ALA A 118 13.91 16.79 -11.70
N LYS A 119 13.91 17.05 -13.02
CA LYS A 119 13.51 16.06 -14.03
C LYS A 119 14.35 14.79 -13.96
N ALA A 120 15.67 14.93 -13.87
CA ALA A 120 16.59 13.80 -13.86
C ALA A 120 16.39 12.88 -12.65
N ILE A 121 15.92 13.41 -11.51
CA ILE A 121 15.64 12.64 -10.30
C ILE A 121 14.20 12.09 -10.33
N LEU A 122 13.23 12.94 -10.63
CA LEU A 122 11.81 12.60 -10.48
C LEU A 122 11.33 11.60 -11.52
N ILE A 123 11.80 11.67 -12.78
CA ILE A 123 11.35 10.76 -13.85
C ILE A 123 11.70 9.29 -13.55
N PRO A 124 12.96 8.94 -13.23
CA PRO A 124 13.28 7.56 -12.83
C PRO A 124 12.50 7.13 -11.59
N ALA A 125 12.39 8.00 -10.58
CA ALA A 125 11.71 7.68 -9.33
C ALA A 125 10.22 7.34 -9.53
N ILE A 126 9.47 8.13 -10.31
CA ILE A 126 8.08 7.79 -10.63
C ILE A 126 7.97 6.59 -11.56
N THR A 127 8.93 6.39 -12.46
CA THR A 127 8.91 5.23 -13.37
C THR A 127 9.03 3.94 -12.58
N THR A 128 9.91 3.89 -11.57
CA THR A 128 9.99 2.77 -10.63
C THR A 128 8.66 2.57 -9.89
N SER A 129 8.06 3.64 -9.39
CA SER A 129 6.75 3.59 -8.71
C SER A 129 5.64 3.05 -9.61
N ILE A 130 5.57 3.48 -10.87
CA ILE A 130 4.55 3.07 -11.82
C ILE A 130 4.72 1.62 -12.25
N LEU A 131 5.95 1.19 -12.57
CA LEU A 131 6.21 -0.11 -13.17
C LEU A 131 6.18 -1.26 -12.16
N VAL A 132 6.70 -1.04 -10.95
CA VAL A 132 6.87 -2.12 -9.97
C VAL A 132 6.25 -1.83 -8.61
N GLY A 133 5.63 -0.66 -8.43
CA GLY A 133 4.94 -0.32 -7.19
C GLY A 133 5.85 0.09 -6.03
N ILE A 134 7.16 0.29 -6.28
CA ILE A 134 8.16 0.67 -5.29
C ILE A 134 8.22 2.21 -5.19
N THR A 135 7.91 2.74 -4.02
CA THR A 135 7.67 4.18 -3.80
C THR A 135 8.84 4.91 -3.14
N GLU A 136 9.77 4.18 -2.55
CA GLU A 136 10.90 4.68 -1.79
C GLU A 136 11.78 5.67 -2.57
N PRO A 137 12.11 5.44 -3.87
CA PRO A 137 12.93 6.39 -4.63
C PRO A 137 12.36 7.80 -4.73
N ILE A 138 11.02 7.95 -4.70
CA ILE A 138 10.38 9.27 -4.70
C ILE A 138 10.09 9.74 -3.28
N GLU A 139 9.63 8.88 -2.38
CA GLU A 139 9.29 9.28 -1.01
C GLU A 139 10.52 9.79 -0.24
N PHE A 140 11.68 9.18 -0.44
CA PHE A 140 12.92 9.61 0.23
C PHE A 140 13.46 10.95 -0.28
N THR A 141 12.93 11.48 -1.39
CA THR A 141 13.30 12.82 -1.86
C THR A 141 12.75 13.93 -0.97
N PHE A 142 11.70 13.67 -0.19
CA PHE A 142 11.05 14.68 0.66
C PHE A 142 10.94 14.28 2.14
N LEU A 143 10.92 12.99 2.45
CA LEU A 143 10.63 12.47 3.79
C LEU A 143 11.61 12.93 4.87
N PHE A 144 12.89 13.11 4.51
CA PHE A 144 13.96 13.46 5.47
C PHE A 144 14.35 14.95 5.47
N ILE A 145 13.74 15.74 4.59
CA ILE A 145 14.05 17.17 4.41
C ILE A 145 12.93 18.08 4.88
N SER A 146 11.77 17.51 5.23
CA SER A 146 10.55 18.23 5.63
C SER A 146 10.33 18.16 7.13
#